data_AF-A0A2G6H6B1-F1
#
_entry.id   AF-A0A2G6H6B1-F1
#
_cell.length_a   1.000
_cell.length_b   1.000
_cell.length_c   1.000
_cell.angle_alpha   90.00
_cell.angle_beta   90.00
_cell.angle_gamma   90.00
#
_symmetry.space_group_name_H-M   'P 1'
#
loop_
_entity.id
_entity.type
_entity.pdbx_description
1 polymer ?
#
loop_
_entity_poly.entity_id
_entity_poly.type
_entity_poly.pdbx_seq_one_letter_code
_entity_poly.pdbx_strand_id
1 'polypeptide(L)'
;MNPDPNIYNSENAWPAEPIKVVHQGYFDGGNNIVTLEICPFEYFPSTGQLNFFTSMDISLALTSGYSNGIGKINRLSKNQIIYDEILSGLVENKQDIILYKSSPNIIESITSTGQLPSYEYIVITPAEYVSSFTAFIEWKTKKGINIGIVIKEDILNNYSGDEIFPGDEIYDDAGKIKKGAAPTRLFENS
;
A
#
# COMPACT_ATOMS: atom_id res chain seq x y z
N MET A 1 23.11 -25.79 17.23
CA MET A 1 22.65 -26.13 15.86
C MET A 1 23.80 -26.83 15.17
N ASN A 2 23.54 -27.96 14.51
CA ASN A 2 24.54 -28.62 13.67
C ASN A 2 24.48 -28.01 12.25
N PRO A 3 25.61 -27.89 11.55
CA PRO A 3 25.65 -27.45 10.16
C PRO A 3 24.83 -28.40 9.26
N ASP A 4 24.18 -27.85 8.23
CA ASP A 4 23.39 -28.64 7.28
C ASP A 4 24.32 -29.51 6.42
N PRO A 5 24.28 -30.84 6.55
CA PRO A 5 25.17 -31.72 5.82
C PRO A 5 24.93 -31.68 4.30
N ASN A 6 23.75 -31.26 3.82
CA ASN A 6 23.49 -31.13 2.37
C ASN A 6 24.28 -29.97 1.75
N ILE A 7 24.57 -28.94 2.54
CA ILE A 7 25.40 -27.82 2.15
C ILE A 7 26.86 -28.23 2.28
N TYR A 8 27.29 -28.66 3.47
CA TYR A 8 28.73 -28.83 3.75
C TYR A 8 29.38 -30.04 3.08
N ASN A 9 28.60 -31.00 2.59
CA ASN A 9 29.11 -32.12 1.78
C ASN A 9 28.90 -31.90 0.26
N SER A 10 28.48 -30.71 -0.16
CA SER A 10 28.28 -30.36 -1.57
C SER A 10 29.59 -29.89 -2.22
N GLU A 11 29.72 -30.14 -3.52
CA GLU A 11 30.75 -29.53 -4.36
C GLU A 11 30.30 -28.20 -4.98
N ASN A 12 29.03 -27.83 -4.80
CA ASN A 12 28.46 -26.63 -5.37
C ASN A 12 28.74 -25.41 -4.49
N ALA A 13 28.77 -24.25 -5.14
CA ALA A 13 28.76 -22.94 -4.53
C ALA A 13 27.54 -22.72 -3.60
N TRP A 14 27.79 -22.11 -2.44
CA TRP A 14 26.77 -21.51 -1.57
C TRP A 14 27.02 -19.99 -1.48
N PRO A 15 26.05 -19.13 -1.83
CA PRO A 15 24.73 -19.46 -2.36
C PRO A 15 24.85 -19.97 -3.78
N ALA A 16 23.94 -20.84 -4.17
CA ALA A 16 23.77 -21.15 -5.60
C ALA A 16 23.35 -19.89 -6.38
N GLU A 17 22.54 -19.02 -5.76
CA GLU A 17 22.08 -17.75 -6.32
C GLU A 17 22.54 -16.58 -5.43
N PRO A 18 23.65 -15.90 -5.75
CA PRO A 18 24.16 -14.79 -4.95
C PRO A 18 23.31 -13.53 -5.04
N ILE A 19 22.38 -13.46 -6.00
CA ILE A 19 21.43 -12.37 -6.15
C ILE A 19 20.06 -12.98 -6.41
N LYS A 20 19.06 -12.60 -5.60
CA LYS A 20 17.67 -13.04 -5.81
C LYS A 20 16.69 -11.95 -5.46
N VAL A 21 15.54 -11.95 -6.14
CA VAL A 21 14.39 -11.12 -5.76
C VAL A 21 13.71 -11.79 -4.55
N VAL A 22 13.67 -11.09 -3.42
CA VAL A 22 13.03 -11.60 -2.19
C VAL A 22 11.69 -10.98 -1.91
N HIS A 23 11.44 -9.79 -2.47
CA HIS A 23 10.17 -9.11 -2.31
C HIS A 23 9.87 -8.22 -3.53
N GLN A 24 8.59 -8.09 -3.82
CA GLN A 24 8.07 -7.11 -4.76
C GLN A 24 6.79 -6.53 -4.14
N GLY A 25 6.65 -5.21 -4.18
CA GLY A 25 5.58 -4.51 -3.48
C GLY A 25 5.31 -3.12 -4.06
N TYR A 26 4.37 -2.42 -3.44
CA TYR A 26 4.03 -1.05 -3.81
C TYR A 26 4.32 -0.10 -2.66
N PHE A 27 5.10 0.94 -2.95
CA PHE A 27 5.17 2.13 -2.13
C PHE A 27 4.13 3.13 -2.60
N ASP A 28 3.41 3.71 -1.65
CA ASP A 28 2.48 4.80 -1.93
C ASP A 28 1.48 4.44 -3.04
N GLY A 29 0.98 3.21 -2.98
CA GLY A 29 -0.01 2.61 -3.89
C GLY A 29 0.45 2.36 -5.33
N GLY A 30 1.19 3.27 -5.95
CA GLY A 30 1.52 3.21 -7.38
C GLY A 30 2.97 2.88 -7.71
N ASN A 31 3.92 3.06 -6.79
CA ASN A 31 5.34 2.88 -7.07
C ASN A 31 5.73 1.42 -6.83
N ASN A 32 5.98 0.66 -7.90
CA ASN A 32 6.43 -0.73 -7.79
C ASN A 32 7.90 -0.78 -7.38
N ILE A 33 8.19 -1.47 -6.27
CA ILE A 33 9.54 -1.60 -5.71
C ILE A 33 9.88 -3.08 -5.59
N VAL A 34 11.10 -3.42 -5.99
CA VAL A 34 11.67 -4.75 -5.88
C VAL A 34 12.79 -4.72 -4.84
N THR A 35 12.81 -5.71 -3.95
CA THR A 35 13.90 -5.92 -2.99
C THR A 35 14.77 -7.08 -3.44
N LEU A 36 16.06 -6.81 -3.55
CA LEU A 36 17.08 -7.79 -3.89
C LEU A 36 17.83 -8.21 -2.62
N GLU A 37 18.00 -9.51 -2.42
CA GLU A 37 19.00 -10.04 -1.50
C GLU A 37 20.28 -10.30 -2.30
N ILE A 38 21.39 -9.74 -1.82
CA ILE A 38 22.70 -9.81 -2.48
C ILE A 38 23.70 -10.37 -1.49
N CYS A 39 24.32 -11.50 -1.83
CA CYS A 39 25.43 -12.10 -1.11
C CYS A 39 26.72 -11.93 -1.92
N PRO A 40 27.69 -11.11 -1.46
CA PRO A 40 28.94 -10.88 -2.18
C PRO A 40 29.97 -12.00 -2.00
N PHE A 41 29.55 -13.12 -1.40
CA PHE A 41 30.40 -14.27 -1.12
C PHE A 41 29.83 -15.52 -1.72
N GLU A 42 30.72 -16.40 -2.16
CA GLU A 42 30.41 -17.73 -2.64
C GLU A 42 31.40 -18.72 -2.01
N TYR A 43 30.89 -19.71 -1.29
CA TYR A 43 31.68 -20.70 -0.58
C TYR A 43 31.55 -22.08 -1.24
N PHE A 44 32.67 -22.77 -1.42
CA PHE A 44 32.77 -24.13 -1.95
C PHE A 44 33.17 -25.09 -0.83
N PRO A 45 32.23 -25.83 -0.24
CA PRO A 45 32.49 -26.62 0.97
C PRO A 45 33.49 -27.77 0.76
N SER A 46 33.43 -28.44 -0.39
CA SER A 46 34.33 -29.56 -0.72
C SER A 46 35.80 -29.16 -0.79
N THR A 47 36.10 -27.92 -1.18
CA THR A 47 37.46 -27.38 -1.32
C THR A 47 37.85 -26.42 -0.21
N GLY A 48 36.89 -25.92 0.58
CA GLY A 48 37.10 -24.88 1.57
C GLY A 48 37.39 -23.49 0.99
N GLN A 49 37.14 -23.28 -0.31
CA GLN A 49 37.41 -22.02 -1.00
C GLN A 49 36.28 -21.00 -0.79
N LEU A 50 36.63 -19.74 -0.55
CA LEU A 50 35.72 -18.60 -0.48
C LEU A 50 36.06 -17.61 -1.60
N ASN A 51 35.11 -17.38 -2.49
CA ASN A 51 35.19 -16.32 -3.48
C ASN A 51 34.49 -15.07 -2.95
N PHE A 52 35.12 -13.91 -3.17
CA PHE A 52 34.54 -12.60 -2.85
C PHE A 52 34.38 -11.79 -4.14
N PHE A 53 33.15 -11.40 -4.44
CA PHE A 53 32.84 -10.56 -5.59
C PHE A 53 33.10 -9.10 -5.23
N THR A 54 34.13 -8.51 -5.84
CA THR A 54 34.53 -7.12 -5.58
C THR A 54 33.70 -6.09 -6.37
N SER A 55 32.98 -6.53 -7.41
CA SER A 55 32.09 -5.72 -8.22
C SER A 55 30.96 -6.59 -8.76
N MET A 56 29.75 -6.02 -8.85
CA MET A 56 28.58 -6.66 -9.41
C MET A 56 27.79 -5.66 -10.26
N ASP A 57 27.47 -6.06 -11.48
CA ASP A 57 26.54 -5.32 -12.34
C ASP A 57 25.18 -6.01 -12.31
N ILE A 58 24.15 -5.28 -11.90
CA ILE A 58 22.80 -5.82 -11.74
C ILE A 58 21.91 -5.27 -12.85
N SER A 59 21.31 -6.16 -13.62
CA SER A 59 20.33 -5.82 -14.66
C SER A 59 18.98 -6.44 -14.34
N LEU A 60 17.94 -5.61 -14.23
CA LEU A 60 16.57 -6.05 -14.00
C LEU A 60 15.79 -6.02 -15.32
N ALA A 61 15.36 -7.20 -15.77
CA ALA A 61 14.44 -7.32 -16.90
C ALA A 61 13.00 -7.17 -16.41
N LEU A 62 12.35 -6.07 -16.81
CA LEU A 62 10.98 -5.76 -16.39
C LEU A 62 9.98 -6.34 -17.40
N THR A 63 8.93 -6.97 -16.88
CA THR A 63 7.78 -7.43 -17.68
C THR A 63 6.50 -6.82 -17.12
N SER A 64 5.50 -6.63 -17.99
CA SER A 64 4.17 -6.21 -17.56
C SER A 64 3.41 -7.37 -16.90
N GLY A 65 2.44 -7.04 -16.04
CA GLY A 65 1.57 -8.04 -15.41
C GLY A 65 1.54 -7.98 -13.88
N TYR A 66 2.53 -7.35 -13.26
CA TYR A 66 2.47 -7.03 -11.84
C TYR A 66 1.44 -5.91 -11.61
N SER A 67 0.28 -6.29 -11.08
CA SER A 67 -0.91 -5.46 -10.93
C SER A 67 -1.42 -5.54 -9.49
N ASN A 68 -2.38 -4.69 -9.13
CA ASN A 68 -2.88 -4.38 -7.77
C ASN A 68 -2.33 -3.09 -7.15
N GLY A 69 -1.47 -2.36 -7.87
CA GLY A 69 -1.15 -0.98 -7.50
C GLY A 69 -2.37 -0.06 -7.61
N ILE A 70 -2.46 0.92 -6.73
CA ILE A 70 -3.48 1.97 -6.77
C ILE A 70 -2.98 3.07 -7.72
N GLY A 71 -3.61 3.18 -8.90
CA GLY A 71 -3.19 4.13 -9.94
C GLY A 71 -3.74 5.56 -9.79
N LYS A 72 -4.70 5.79 -8.89
CA LYS A 72 -5.30 7.12 -8.66
C LYS A 72 -5.20 7.48 -7.18
N ILE A 73 -4.24 8.33 -6.86
CA ILE A 73 -3.99 8.80 -5.50
C ILE A 73 -4.03 10.31 -5.54
N ASN A 74 -4.86 10.92 -4.70
CA ASN A 74 -4.84 12.36 -4.47
C ASN A 74 -3.90 12.64 -3.29
N ARG A 75 -3.03 13.64 -3.43
CA ARG A 75 -2.11 14.04 -2.37
C ARG A 75 -2.09 15.55 -2.22
N LEU A 76 -2.13 16.01 -0.98
CA LEU A 76 -1.90 17.41 -0.68
C LEU A 76 -0.47 17.82 -1.01
N SER A 77 -0.30 18.96 -1.68
CA SER A 77 0.99 19.53 -2.09
C SER A 77 2.02 19.53 -0.95
N LYS A 78 1.60 19.95 0.26
CA LYS A 78 2.43 19.96 1.48
C LYS A 78 3.02 18.60 1.86
N ASN A 79 2.36 17.50 1.49
CA ASN A 79 2.79 16.14 1.82
C ASN A 79 3.72 15.56 0.75
N GLN A 80 3.70 16.08 -0.49
CA GLN A 80 4.47 15.49 -1.61
C GLN A 80 5.97 15.44 -1.32
N ILE A 81 6.52 16.49 -0.71
CA ILE A 81 7.95 16.57 -0.34
C ILE A 81 8.35 15.38 0.55
N ILE A 82 7.53 15.05 1.55
CA ILE A 82 7.78 13.95 2.48
C ILE A 82 7.79 12.60 1.76
N TYR A 83 6.86 12.39 0.82
CA TYR A 83 6.79 11.13 0.06
C TYR A 83 7.97 10.98 -0.90
N ASP A 84 8.41 12.07 -1.53
CA ASP A 84 9.59 12.06 -2.39
C ASP A 84 10.86 11.73 -1.58
N GLU A 85 10.99 12.29 -0.37
CA GLU A 85 12.11 11.97 0.53
C GLU A 85 12.10 10.50 0.97
N ILE A 86 10.93 9.96 1.35
CA ILE A 86 10.80 8.54 1.74
C ILE A 86 11.13 7.63 0.55
N LEU A 87 10.58 7.91 -0.65
CA LEU A 87 10.85 7.12 -1.84
C LEU A 87 12.35 7.13 -2.18
N SER A 88 12.98 8.30 -2.13
CA SER A 88 14.43 8.47 -2.36
C SER A 88 15.29 7.72 -1.33
N GLY A 89 14.82 7.62 -0.08
CA GLY A 89 15.49 6.84 0.96
C GLY A 89 15.27 5.33 0.86
N LEU A 90 14.21 4.89 0.18
CA LEU A 90 13.80 3.49 0.09
C LEU A 90 14.49 2.73 -1.06
N VAL A 91 14.99 3.44 -2.08
CA VAL A 91 15.55 2.83 -3.29
C VAL A 91 17.02 3.22 -3.51
N GLU A 92 17.80 2.29 -4.06
CA GLU A 92 19.22 2.53 -4.40
C GLU A 92 19.38 3.31 -5.71
N ASN A 93 18.49 3.10 -6.69
CA ASN A 93 18.55 3.73 -8.01
C ASN A 93 17.86 5.10 -8.06
N LYS A 94 18.32 6.03 -7.21
CA LYS A 94 17.67 7.35 -6.97
C LYS A 94 17.55 8.20 -8.23
N GLN A 95 18.55 8.15 -9.11
CA GLN A 95 18.55 8.87 -10.38
C GLN A 95 17.42 8.44 -11.32
N ASP A 96 16.93 7.20 -11.19
CA ASP A 96 15.92 6.63 -12.08
C ASP A 96 14.49 6.81 -11.56
N ILE A 97 14.32 7.36 -10.34
CA ILE A 97 13.00 7.58 -9.73
C ILE A 97 12.07 8.34 -10.68
N ILE A 98 12.57 9.36 -11.38
CA ILE A 98 11.77 10.18 -12.31
C ILE A 98 11.19 9.34 -13.45
N LEU A 99 11.88 8.28 -13.88
CA LEU A 99 11.47 7.43 -15.00
C LEU A 99 10.38 6.43 -14.60
N TYR A 100 10.41 5.96 -13.35
CA TYR A 100 9.56 4.86 -12.89
C TYR A 100 8.47 5.28 -11.89
N LYS A 101 8.55 6.49 -11.33
CA LYS A 101 7.59 6.91 -10.30
C LYS A 101 6.18 7.03 -10.85
N SER A 102 5.23 6.49 -10.11
CA SER A 102 3.82 6.83 -10.26
C SER A 102 3.56 8.14 -9.53
N SER A 103 3.19 9.18 -10.26
CA SER A 103 2.91 10.49 -9.67
C SER A 103 1.44 10.57 -9.23
N PRO A 104 1.17 11.00 -7.98
CA PRO A 104 -0.20 11.25 -7.55
C PRO A 104 -0.78 12.48 -8.26
N ASN A 105 -2.09 12.65 -8.18
CA ASN A 105 -2.75 13.92 -8.46
C ASN A 105 -2.50 14.85 -7.26
N ILE A 106 -1.83 15.98 -7.50
CA ILE A 106 -1.53 16.97 -6.47
C ILE A 106 -2.70 17.93 -6.31
N ILE A 107 -3.22 18.02 -5.09
CA ILE A 107 -4.27 18.94 -4.68
C ILE A 107 -3.72 19.96 -3.67
N GLU A 108 -4.16 21.21 -3.71
CA GLU A 108 -3.71 22.24 -2.75
C GLU A 108 -4.51 22.22 -1.45
N SER A 109 -5.77 21.84 -1.53
CA SER A 109 -6.67 21.74 -0.38
C SER A 109 -7.72 20.66 -0.62
N ILE A 110 -8.31 20.18 0.46
CA ILE A 110 -9.47 19.29 0.38
C ILE A 110 -10.70 20.17 0.20
N THR A 111 -11.31 20.12 -0.98
CA THR A 111 -12.57 20.80 -1.26
C THR A 111 -13.73 19.90 -0.85
N SER A 112 -14.66 20.42 -0.06
CA SER A 112 -15.92 19.71 0.17
C SER A 112 -16.79 19.81 -1.08
N THR A 113 -17.16 18.65 -1.63
CA THR A 113 -18.16 18.52 -2.70
C THR A 113 -19.54 18.17 -2.15
N GLY A 114 -19.69 18.04 -0.82
CA GLY A 114 -20.88 17.58 -0.15
C GLY A 114 -21.42 18.55 0.89
N GLN A 115 -22.52 18.18 1.54
CA GLN A 115 -23.14 18.97 2.60
C GLN A 115 -22.38 18.90 3.93
N LEU A 116 -21.43 17.97 4.04
CA LEU A 116 -20.59 17.77 5.23
C LEU A 116 -19.19 18.39 5.05
N PRO A 117 -18.54 18.81 6.15
CA PRO A 117 -17.16 19.28 6.12
C PRO A 117 -16.19 18.16 5.71
N SER A 118 -15.08 18.54 5.06
CA SER A 118 -14.04 17.61 4.61
C SER A 118 -12.72 17.87 5.34
N TYR A 119 -12.06 16.78 5.73
CA TYR A 119 -10.82 16.79 6.52
C TYR A 119 -9.81 15.79 5.96
N GLU A 120 -8.52 15.93 6.29
CA GLU A 120 -7.48 14.93 5.96
C GLU A 120 -7.71 13.63 6.74
N TYR A 121 -8.23 13.75 7.96
CA TYR A 121 -8.61 12.63 8.82
C TYR A 121 -10.00 12.92 9.40
N ILE A 122 -10.94 12.00 9.21
CA ILE A 122 -12.27 12.10 9.78
C ILE A 122 -12.45 11.02 10.86
N VAL A 123 -12.97 11.44 12.02
CA VAL A 123 -13.54 10.54 13.01
C VAL A 123 -15.05 10.53 12.82
N ILE A 124 -15.59 9.37 12.45
CA ILE A 124 -17.05 9.18 12.32
C ILE A 124 -17.55 8.57 13.62
N THR A 125 -18.51 9.24 14.28
CA THR A 125 -18.98 8.83 15.61
C THR A 125 -20.43 9.27 15.87
N PRO A 126 -21.23 8.55 16.67
CA PRO A 126 -22.50 9.04 17.18
C PRO A 126 -22.33 10.32 18.01
N ALA A 127 -23.36 11.17 18.02
CA ALA A 127 -23.36 12.45 18.74
C ALA A 127 -22.97 12.32 20.23
N GLU A 128 -23.36 11.23 20.89
CA GLU A 128 -23.09 10.98 22.32
C GLU A 128 -21.58 10.82 22.65
N TYR A 129 -20.76 10.43 21.68
CA TYR A 129 -19.32 10.21 21.88
C TYR A 129 -18.44 11.36 21.40
N VAL A 130 -19.01 12.44 20.85
CA VAL A 130 -18.23 13.58 20.31
C VAL A 130 -17.25 14.14 21.35
N SER A 131 -17.72 14.32 22.59
CA SER A 131 -16.92 14.82 23.71
C SER A 131 -15.73 13.91 24.06
N SER A 132 -15.86 12.60 23.81
CA SER A 132 -14.80 11.62 24.07
C SER A 132 -13.61 11.79 23.11
N PHE A 133 -13.83 12.38 21.93
CA PHE A 133 -12.79 12.57 20.92
C PHE A 133 -12.17 13.96 20.93
N THR A 134 -12.70 14.94 21.67
CA THR A 134 -12.21 16.34 21.66
C THR A 134 -10.71 16.43 21.94
N ALA A 135 -10.22 15.75 22.98
CA ALA A 135 -8.79 15.74 23.32
C ALA A 135 -7.91 15.14 22.21
N PHE A 136 -8.39 14.09 21.55
CA PHE A 136 -7.69 13.44 20.44
C PHE A 136 -7.61 14.35 19.20
N ILE A 137 -8.72 15.01 18.86
CA ILE A 137 -8.80 15.99 17.77
C ILE A 137 -7.80 17.13 18.03
N GLU A 138 -7.86 17.76 19.21
CA GLU A 138 -6.94 18.85 19.55
C GLU A 138 -5.47 18.45 19.47
N TRP A 139 -5.13 17.26 19.98
CA TRP A 139 -3.78 16.75 19.92
C TRP A 139 -3.29 16.54 18.49
N LYS A 140 -4.14 16.02 17.59
CA LYS A 140 -3.83 15.84 16.17
C LYS A 140 -3.73 17.18 15.43
N THR A 141 -4.62 18.13 15.70
CA THR A 141 -4.56 19.49 15.14
C THR A 141 -3.28 20.22 15.55
N LYS A 142 -2.84 20.09 16.81
CA LYS A 142 -1.55 20.62 17.29
C LYS A 142 -0.34 20.03 16.55
N LYS A 143 -0.49 18.84 15.95
CA LYS A 143 0.52 18.22 15.09
C LYS A 143 0.40 18.61 13.62
N GLY A 144 -0.44 19.59 13.29
CA GLY A 144 -0.63 20.10 11.93
C GLY A 144 -1.50 19.21 11.03
N ILE A 145 -2.20 18.24 11.60
CA ILE A 145 -3.12 17.36 10.85
C ILE A 145 -4.50 18.02 10.81
N ASN A 146 -5.05 18.26 9.62
CA ASN A 146 -6.42 18.73 9.48
C ASN A 146 -7.38 17.56 9.77
N ILE A 147 -7.86 17.48 11.01
CA ILE A 147 -8.75 16.42 11.49
C ILE A 147 -10.09 17.02 11.94
N GLY A 148 -11.17 16.26 11.75
CA GLY A 148 -12.49 16.67 12.22
C GLY A 148 -13.38 15.49 12.60
N ILE A 149 -14.50 15.82 13.24
CA ILE A 149 -15.54 14.86 13.59
C ILE A 149 -16.70 15.04 12.62
N VAL A 150 -17.18 13.93 12.07
CA VAL A 150 -18.45 13.87 11.35
C VAL A 150 -19.40 13.00 12.16
N ILE A 151 -20.54 13.57 12.50
CA ILE A 151 -21.54 12.89 13.32
C ILE A 151 -22.32 11.91 12.45
N LYS A 152 -22.50 10.69 12.94
CA LYS A 152 -23.22 9.63 12.21
C LYS A 152 -24.63 10.08 11.81
N GLU A 153 -25.34 10.74 12.72
CA GLU A 153 -26.69 11.26 12.50
C GLU A 153 -26.73 12.30 11.37
N ASP A 154 -25.70 13.15 11.25
CA ASP A 154 -25.61 14.12 10.15
C ASP A 154 -25.41 13.41 8.80
N ILE A 155 -24.65 12.31 8.74
CA ILE A 155 -24.51 11.52 7.52
C ILE A 155 -25.88 10.96 7.09
N LEU A 156 -26.61 10.35 8.03
CA LEU A 156 -27.93 9.76 7.73
C LEU A 156 -28.98 10.80 7.31
N ASN A 157 -28.88 12.03 7.83
CA ASN A 157 -29.80 13.11 7.47
C ASN A 157 -29.48 13.76 6.11
N ASN A 158 -28.20 13.80 5.72
CA ASN A 158 -27.77 14.48 4.49
C ASN A 158 -27.59 13.50 3.30
N TYR A 159 -27.61 12.19 3.54
CA TYR A 159 -27.43 11.16 2.50
C TYR A 159 -28.43 10.01 2.69
N SER A 160 -29.36 9.88 1.75
CA SER A 160 -30.34 8.79 1.70
C SER A 160 -29.91 7.75 0.66
N GLY A 161 -29.13 6.76 1.09
CA GLY A 161 -28.84 5.55 0.30
C GLY A 161 -28.00 5.75 -0.96
N ASP A 162 -27.72 4.63 -1.64
CA ASP A 162 -26.88 4.57 -2.84
C ASP A 162 -27.76 4.66 -4.11
N GLU A 163 -27.62 5.73 -4.91
CA GLU A 163 -28.37 5.89 -6.19
C GLU A 163 -27.82 4.98 -7.32
N ILE A 164 -26.92 4.05 -7.00
CA ILE A 164 -26.20 3.25 -8.01
C ILE A 164 -27.14 2.24 -8.72
N PHE A 165 -28.32 1.95 -8.17
CA PHE A 165 -29.33 1.07 -8.81
C PHE A 165 -30.74 1.69 -8.78
N PRO A 166 -31.17 2.43 -9.84
CA PRO A 166 -32.54 2.90 -9.93
C PRO A 166 -33.51 1.71 -10.00
N GLY A 167 -34.32 1.55 -8.95
CA GLY A 167 -35.30 0.46 -8.79
C GLY A 167 -34.97 -0.57 -7.69
N ASP A 168 -33.76 -0.57 -7.14
CA ASP A 168 -33.30 -1.41 -6.02
C ASP A 168 -32.55 -0.55 -4.99
N GLU A 169 -33.13 0.59 -4.63
CA GLU A 169 -32.56 1.51 -3.64
C GLU A 169 -32.46 0.80 -2.28
N ILE A 170 -31.23 0.58 -1.82
CA ILE A 170 -30.97 -0.06 -0.53
C ILE A 170 -31.03 1.00 0.56
N TYR A 171 -32.12 1.01 1.32
CA TYR A 171 -32.35 1.90 2.47
C TYR A 171 -31.82 1.32 3.80
N ASP A 172 -30.81 0.44 3.78
CA ASP A 172 -30.35 -0.22 5.01
C ASP A 172 -29.30 0.57 5.80
N ASP A 173 -29.37 0.46 7.13
CA ASP A 173 -28.33 0.98 8.03
C ASP A 173 -27.00 0.28 7.70
N ALA A 174 -25.92 1.06 7.58
CA ALA A 174 -24.56 0.66 7.16
C ALA A 174 -23.83 -0.44 7.99
N GLY A 175 -24.55 -1.25 8.78
CA GLY A 175 -24.02 -2.31 9.63
C GLY A 175 -24.47 -3.74 9.30
N LYS A 176 -25.32 -3.97 8.29
CA LYS A 176 -25.77 -5.34 7.95
C LYS A 176 -24.90 -5.96 6.85
N ILE A 177 -23.78 -6.55 7.26
CA ILE A 177 -23.02 -7.52 6.45
C ILE A 177 -23.94 -8.70 6.05
N LYS A 178 -24.26 -8.80 4.76
CA LYS A 178 -25.01 -9.92 4.18
C LYS A 178 -24.16 -11.21 4.29
N LYS A 179 -24.62 -12.19 5.06
CA LYS A 179 -24.16 -13.59 4.91
C LYS A 179 -24.58 -14.05 3.52
N GLY A 180 -23.61 -14.49 2.73
CA GLY A 180 -23.78 -14.80 1.31
C GLY A 180 -24.88 -15.81 1.03
N ALA A 181 -25.67 -15.52 0.00
CA ALA A 181 -26.35 -16.53 -0.79
C ALA A 181 -25.62 -16.58 -2.14
N ALA A 182 -24.93 -17.69 -2.40
CA ALA A 182 -24.31 -17.95 -3.69
C ALA A 182 -25.39 -18.01 -4.79
N PRO A 183 -25.17 -17.43 -5.98
CA PRO A 183 -26.11 -17.59 -7.08
C PRO A 183 -26.03 -19.02 -7.61
N THR A 184 -27.10 -19.79 -7.39
CA THR A 184 -27.36 -21.04 -8.10
C THR A 184 -27.52 -20.71 -9.59
N ARG A 185 -26.53 -21.12 -10.40
CA ARG A 185 -26.66 -21.13 -11.87
C ARG A 185 -27.84 -22.04 -12.25
N LEU A 186 -28.90 -21.44 -12.78
CA LEU A 186 -29.86 -22.16 -13.60
C LEU A 186 -29.34 -22.14 -15.04
N PHE A 187 -28.86 -23.30 -15.50
CA PHE A 187 -28.81 -23.61 -16.92
C PHE A 187 -30.21 -24.04 -17.31
N GLU A 188 -30.89 -23.27 -18.16
CA GLU A 188 -32.01 -23.78 -18.93
C GLU A 188 -31.70 -23.69 -20.42
N ASN A 189 -31.85 -24.86 -21.05
CA ASN A 189 -31.73 -25.10 -22.47
C ASN A 189 -32.85 -24.37 -23.23
N SER A 190 -32.51 -23.80 -24.39
CA SER A 190 -33.28 -23.87 -25.65
C SER A 190 -32.38 -23.43 -26.79
#